data_AF-Q68F27-F1
#
_entry.id   AF-Q68F27-F1
#
_cell.length_a   1.000
_cell.length_b   1.000
_cell.length_c   1.000
_cell.angle_alpha   90.00
_cell.angle_beta   90.00
_cell.angle_gamma   90.00
#
_symmetry.space_group_name_H-M   'P 1'
#
loop_
_entity.id
_entity.type
_entity.pdbx_description
1 polymer ?
#
loop_
_entity_poly.entity_id
_entity_poly.type
_entity_poly.pdbx_seq_one_letter_code
_entity_poly.pdbx_strand_id
1 'polypeptide(L)'
;MPGYDYKFLEKLRRKFLCPLCGKAMREPVQVSTCGHRFCDTCLQEFLSEGVFKCPEDQLPLDYAKIYPDRDLETQVMSLTIRCIHSEEGCRWSGQLKQLQAHLNICAFNVIPCPNRCSTKLIRRDLPEHMQHDCPKRKVRCEFCGTDFTGEAYEEHQGCCPQESVYCENKCGARMMRRVLSQHSLVECPKRTQPCPYCNKEFVFDTIQSHQYQCPRFPTPCPNQCGVSSIAREDLSSHIKESCNSALVLCPFKDSGCKHRGPKITMSRHLEETMRVHLSMMSSLVSRQRQEILELRKQVEELSVSSEGVLIWKISDYSRKVQEAKVRGNYESFSPPFYTHKYGYKLQVSAFLNGNGSGEGSYLSVYIRVLPGEYDNLLEWPFSYRVTFSLLDQSDPSLSKPQNITETFNPDPNWKNFQKPGGSRNSLDESTLGFGYPKFISNEDIRKRNYVRDNAIFLRASVEIPQKIIA
;
A
#
# COMPACT_ATOMS: atom_id res chain seq x y z
N MET A 1 39.58 55.50 -51.13
CA MET A 1 38.69 56.22 -50.19
C MET A 1 38.68 57.68 -50.57
N PRO A 2 37.51 58.33 -50.68
CA PRO A 2 37.42 59.78 -50.92
C PRO A 2 38.01 60.57 -49.74
N GLY A 3 38.02 61.91 -49.83
CA GLY A 3 38.73 62.84 -48.93
C GLY A 3 38.63 62.59 -47.41
N TYR A 4 39.50 63.23 -46.62
CA TYR A 4 39.56 63.05 -45.18
C TYR A 4 38.28 63.53 -44.47
N ASP A 5 37.65 62.61 -43.73
CA ASP A 5 36.44 62.85 -42.95
C ASP A 5 36.76 62.88 -41.45
N TYR A 6 37.46 63.93 -41.02
CA TYR A 6 37.88 64.12 -39.64
C TYR A 6 37.34 65.42 -39.06
N LYS A 7 37.29 65.51 -37.73
CA LYS A 7 36.93 66.74 -37.03
C LYS A 7 38.12 67.69 -36.98
N PHE A 8 38.20 68.59 -37.96
CA PHE A 8 39.19 69.67 -38.00
C PHE A 8 38.90 70.72 -36.91
N LEU A 9 39.94 71.24 -36.26
CA LEU A 9 39.78 72.30 -35.25
C LEU A 9 39.38 73.64 -35.85
N GLU A 10 39.85 73.91 -37.06
CA GLU A 10 39.59 75.15 -37.80
C GLU A 10 38.66 74.87 -38.98
N LYS A 11 37.86 75.88 -39.34
CA LYS A 11 37.04 75.81 -40.56
C LYS A 11 37.96 75.76 -41.78
N LEU A 12 37.87 74.67 -42.54
CA LEU A 12 38.68 74.47 -43.72
C LEU A 12 38.42 75.55 -44.78
N ARG A 13 39.51 76.14 -45.30
CA ARG A 13 39.45 77.04 -46.44
C ARG A 13 39.06 76.24 -47.69
N ARG A 14 38.31 76.85 -48.62
CA ARG A 14 37.89 76.21 -49.89
C ARG A 14 39.05 75.55 -50.64
N LYS A 15 40.26 76.12 -50.59
CA LYS A 15 41.46 75.57 -51.23
C LYS A 15 41.86 74.15 -50.79
N PHE A 16 41.43 73.71 -49.61
CA PHE A 16 41.72 72.37 -49.08
C PHE A 16 40.60 71.37 -49.34
N LEU A 17 39.44 71.81 -49.84
CA LEU A 17 38.25 70.99 -50.03
C LEU A 17 38.17 70.50 -51.47
N CYS A 18 37.98 69.20 -51.63
CA CYS A 18 37.71 68.60 -52.93
C CYS A 18 36.33 69.04 -53.45
N PRO A 19 36.24 69.60 -54.66
CA PRO A 19 34.94 70.00 -55.24
C PRO A 19 33.97 68.83 -55.45
N LEU A 20 34.49 67.60 -55.61
CA LEU A 20 33.68 66.40 -55.88
C LEU A 20 33.13 65.76 -54.59
N CYS A 21 33.96 65.57 -53.56
CA CYS A 21 33.52 64.92 -52.31
C CYS A 21 33.20 65.90 -51.17
N GLY A 22 33.49 67.19 -51.33
CA GLY A 22 33.28 68.23 -50.31
C GLY A 22 34.17 68.11 -49.05
N LYS A 23 35.06 67.12 -48.99
CA LYS A 23 35.95 66.83 -47.85
C LYS A 23 37.36 67.33 -48.09
N ALA A 24 38.20 67.36 -47.05
CA ALA A 24 39.61 67.73 -47.18
C ALA A 24 40.31 66.79 -48.18
N MET A 25 41.03 67.33 -49.15
CA MET A 25 41.58 66.54 -50.25
C MET A 25 42.56 65.47 -49.74
N ARG A 26 42.29 64.21 -50.08
CA ARG A 26 43.21 63.09 -49.85
C ARG A 26 43.97 62.85 -51.14
N GLU A 27 45.29 62.76 -51.05
CA GLU A 27 46.18 62.58 -52.20
C GLU A 27 45.80 63.58 -53.33
N PRO A 28 45.90 64.90 -53.06
CA PRO A 28 45.42 65.90 -54.00
C PRO A 28 46.17 65.84 -55.32
N VAL A 29 45.44 65.93 -56.43
CA VAL A 29 45.96 66.04 -57.78
C VAL A 29 45.56 67.39 -58.39
N GLN A 30 46.48 68.02 -59.12
CA GLN A 30 46.26 69.28 -59.82
C GLN A 30 46.21 69.04 -61.34
N VAL A 31 45.20 69.62 -61.99
CA VAL A 31 45.08 69.64 -63.45
C VAL A 31 45.87 70.83 -63.98
N SER A 32 46.91 70.60 -64.79
CA SER A 32 47.79 71.68 -65.26
C SER A 32 47.13 72.66 -66.24
N THR A 33 46.08 72.25 -66.97
CA THR A 33 45.40 73.11 -67.95
C THR A 33 44.57 74.21 -67.30
N CYS A 34 43.99 73.97 -66.12
CA CYS A 34 43.11 74.92 -65.43
C CYS A 34 43.50 75.23 -63.98
N GLY A 35 44.44 74.49 -63.40
CA GLY A 35 44.91 74.68 -62.02
C GLY A 35 43.94 74.19 -60.94
N HIS A 36 42.80 73.58 -61.31
CA HIS A 36 41.85 72.99 -60.36
C HIS A 36 42.40 71.72 -59.71
N ARG A 37 41.98 71.48 -58.47
CA ARG A 37 42.51 70.42 -57.59
C ARG A 37 41.41 69.52 -57.05
N PHE A 38 41.69 68.23 -56.98
CA PHE A 38 40.74 67.19 -56.57
C PHE A 38 41.46 66.13 -55.74
N CYS A 39 40.75 65.29 -55.00
CA CYS A 39 41.35 64.03 -54.53
C CYS A 39 41.66 63.14 -55.74
N ASP A 40 42.78 62.43 -55.74
CA ASP A 40 43.14 61.48 -56.81
C ASP A 40 41.99 60.50 -57.10
N THR A 41 41.52 59.80 -56.07
CA THR A 41 40.41 58.84 -56.19
C THR A 41 39.12 59.47 -56.71
N CYS A 42 38.76 60.69 -56.27
CA CYS A 42 37.53 61.33 -56.73
C CYS A 42 37.61 61.75 -58.20
N LEU A 43 38.76 62.28 -58.64
CA LEU A 43 38.93 62.66 -60.05
C LEU A 43 38.98 61.43 -60.95
N GLN A 44 39.67 60.37 -60.52
CA GLN A 44 39.69 59.11 -61.27
C GLN A 44 38.30 58.49 -61.41
N GLU A 45 37.50 58.46 -60.34
CA GLU A 45 36.11 58.00 -60.39
C GLU A 45 35.29 58.85 -61.37
N PHE A 46 35.38 60.17 -61.33
CA PHE A 46 34.65 61.05 -62.25
C PHE A 46 35.07 60.86 -63.72
N LEU A 47 36.38 60.73 -63.99
CA LEU A 47 36.87 60.51 -65.36
C LEU A 47 36.50 59.12 -65.90
N SER A 48 36.31 58.13 -65.02
CA SER A 48 35.87 56.78 -65.40
C SER A 48 34.45 56.76 -66.00
N GLU A 49 33.64 57.79 -65.77
CA GLU A 49 32.31 57.97 -66.35
C GLU A 49 32.36 58.50 -67.81
N GLY A 50 33.55 58.70 -68.39
CA GLY A 50 33.75 59.09 -69.79
C GLY A 50 33.71 60.59 -70.07
N VAL A 51 33.71 61.42 -69.02
CA VAL A 51 33.69 62.90 -69.13
C VAL A 51 35.11 63.47 -69.00
N PHE A 52 35.78 63.73 -70.12
CA PHE A 52 37.14 64.32 -70.15
C PHE A 52 37.13 65.85 -70.09
N LYS A 53 36.36 66.40 -69.15
CA LYS A 53 36.27 67.84 -68.89
C LYS A 53 36.45 68.08 -67.41
N CYS A 54 37.09 69.19 -67.05
CA CYS A 54 37.25 69.54 -65.65
C CYS A 54 35.88 69.80 -64.98
N PRO A 55 35.59 69.22 -63.80
CA PRO A 55 34.32 69.40 -63.10
C PRO A 55 33.96 70.84 -62.73
N GLU A 56 34.94 71.73 -62.57
CA GLU A 56 34.71 73.12 -62.13
C GLU A 56 34.51 74.11 -63.29
N ASP A 57 35.25 73.99 -64.39
CA ASP A 57 35.23 74.96 -65.50
C ASP A 57 34.88 74.37 -66.88
N GLN A 58 34.67 73.05 -66.95
CA GLN A 58 34.36 72.29 -68.16
C GLN A 58 35.41 72.37 -69.29
N LEU A 59 36.64 72.83 -68.99
CA LEU A 59 37.73 72.82 -69.96
C LEU A 59 38.18 71.38 -70.27
N PRO A 60 38.61 71.08 -71.52
CA PRO A 60 39.12 69.76 -71.88
C PRO A 60 40.28 69.34 -70.99
N LEU A 61 40.20 68.12 -70.47
CA LEU A 61 41.15 67.58 -69.50
C LEU A 61 41.85 66.35 -70.09
N ASP A 62 43.19 66.40 -70.09
CA ASP A 62 44.07 65.33 -70.54
C ASP A 62 44.69 64.63 -69.32
N TYR A 63 44.59 63.29 -69.28
CA TYR A 63 45.13 62.48 -68.18
C TYR A 63 46.64 62.65 -68.00
N ALA A 64 47.38 62.89 -69.08
CA ALA A 64 48.84 63.11 -69.04
C ALA A 64 49.23 64.44 -68.36
N LYS A 65 48.24 65.32 -68.13
CA LYS A 65 48.39 66.67 -67.58
C LYS A 65 47.90 66.80 -66.14
N ILE A 66 47.61 65.68 -65.48
CA ILE A 66 47.24 65.58 -64.06
C ILE A 66 48.49 65.20 -63.26
N TYR A 67 48.82 65.98 -62.24
CA TYR A 67 50.01 65.73 -61.40
C TYR A 67 49.65 65.72 -59.92
N PRO A 68 50.28 64.85 -59.10
CA PRO A 68 50.15 64.89 -57.65
C PRO A 68 50.64 66.25 -57.09
N ASP A 69 49.80 66.91 -56.31
CA ASP A 69 50.11 68.18 -55.67
C ASP A 69 50.70 67.93 -54.27
N ARG A 70 52.01 67.68 -54.23
CA ARG A 70 52.74 67.38 -52.98
C ARG A 70 52.75 68.55 -52.00
N ASP A 71 52.70 69.79 -52.51
CA ASP A 71 52.67 70.99 -51.68
C ASP A 71 51.32 71.13 -50.97
N LEU A 72 50.22 70.89 -51.69
CA LEU A 72 48.89 70.86 -51.09
C LEU A 72 48.74 69.67 -50.17
N GLU A 73 49.25 68.49 -50.52
CA GLU A 73 49.23 67.30 -49.66
C GLU A 73 49.92 67.59 -48.33
N THR A 74 51.12 68.19 -48.36
CA THR A 74 51.86 68.58 -47.16
C THR A 74 51.06 69.59 -46.32
N GLN A 75 50.42 70.57 -46.95
CA GLN A 75 49.55 71.52 -46.25
C GLN A 75 48.33 70.83 -45.63
N VAL A 76 47.66 69.91 -46.34
CA VAL A 76 46.51 69.16 -45.81
C VAL A 76 46.93 68.26 -44.64
N MET A 77 48.06 67.59 -44.75
CA MET A 77 48.64 66.75 -43.69
C MET A 77 49.10 67.56 -42.46
N SER A 78 49.34 68.86 -42.62
CA SER A 78 49.67 69.79 -41.52
C SER A 78 48.44 70.36 -40.80
N LEU A 79 47.23 70.13 -41.31
CA LEU A 79 45.99 70.59 -40.69
C LEU A 79 45.78 69.93 -39.33
N THR A 80 45.28 70.71 -38.37
CA THR A 80 45.06 70.23 -37.01
C THR A 80 43.68 69.61 -36.86
N ILE A 81 43.64 68.37 -36.39
CA ILE A 81 42.43 67.59 -36.17
C ILE A 81 42.32 67.15 -34.71
N ARG A 82 41.10 66.85 -34.26
CA ARG A 82 40.87 66.08 -33.03
C ARG A 82 40.94 64.58 -33.35
N CYS A 83 41.28 63.79 -32.33
CA CYS A 83 41.21 62.34 -32.43
C CYS A 83 39.81 61.88 -32.88
N ILE A 84 39.76 60.81 -33.67
CA ILE A 84 38.52 60.13 -34.06
C ILE A 84 37.69 59.66 -32.86
N HIS A 85 38.35 59.36 -31.73
CA HIS A 85 37.73 58.98 -30.46
C HIS A 85 37.51 60.18 -29.52
N SER A 86 37.38 61.40 -30.05
CA SER A 86 37.17 62.59 -29.22
C SER A 86 35.81 62.62 -28.53
N GLU A 87 34.79 61.96 -29.10
CA GLU A 87 33.49 61.77 -28.45
C GLU A 87 33.56 60.78 -27.27
N GLU A 88 34.43 59.78 -27.37
CA GLU A 88 34.70 58.78 -26.33
C GLU A 88 35.57 59.33 -25.18
N GLY A 89 36.07 60.57 -25.31
CA GLY A 89 36.86 61.25 -24.27
C GLY A 89 38.34 61.42 -24.59
N CYS A 90 38.82 61.05 -25.79
CA CYS A 90 40.19 61.34 -26.19
C CYS A 90 40.39 62.85 -26.42
N ARG A 91 41.26 63.48 -25.63
CA ARG A 91 41.55 64.92 -25.71
C ARG A 91 42.67 65.27 -26.70
N TRP A 92 43.19 64.31 -27.44
CA TRP A 92 44.30 64.56 -28.36
C TRP A 92 43.85 65.41 -29.56
N SER A 93 44.63 66.45 -29.82
CA SER A 93 44.59 67.24 -31.04
C SER A 93 45.99 67.44 -31.57
N GLY A 94 46.18 67.32 -32.87
CA GLY A 94 47.49 67.44 -33.50
C GLY A 94 47.38 67.47 -35.02
N GLN A 95 48.53 67.53 -35.68
CA GLN A 95 48.58 67.54 -37.15
C GLN A 95 48.08 66.19 -37.70
N LEU A 96 47.37 66.21 -38.82
CA LEU A 96 46.84 65.01 -39.47
C LEU A 96 47.93 63.96 -39.70
N LYS A 97 49.15 64.35 -40.08
CA LYS A 97 50.31 63.44 -40.23
C LYS A 97 50.68 62.65 -38.97
N GLN A 98 50.34 63.17 -37.78
CA GLN A 98 50.65 62.57 -36.49
C GLN A 98 49.53 61.65 -35.97
N LEU A 99 48.38 61.63 -36.64
CA LEU A 99 47.22 60.84 -36.20
C LEU A 99 47.57 59.36 -36.05
N GLN A 100 48.29 58.77 -37.00
CA GLN A 100 48.65 57.35 -36.95
C GLN A 100 49.56 57.03 -35.74
N ALA A 101 50.52 57.90 -35.45
CA ALA A 101 51.38 57.76 -34.28
C ALA A 101 50.59 57.89 -32.97
N HIS A 102 49.59 58.79 -32.93
CA HIS A 102 48.69 58.90 -31.79
C HIS A 102 47.80 57.66 -31.62
N LEU A 103 47.20 57.11 -32.68
CA LEU A 103 46.36 55.90 -32.58
C LEU A 103 47.15 54.70 -32.01
N ASN A 104 48.47 54.65 -32.24
CA ASN A 104 49.36 53.64 -31.65
C ASN A 104 49.58 53.80 -30.14
N ILE A 105 49.15 54.90 -29.51
CA ILE A 105 49.24 55.13 -28.05
C ILE A 105 47.91 55.57 -27.42
N CYS A 106 46.88 55.82 -28.22
CA CYS A 106 45.59 56.30 -27.76
C CYS A 106 44.91 55.27 -26.86
N ALA A 107 44.55 55.69 -25.64
CA ALA A 107 43.87 54.84 -24.67
C ALA A 107 42.50 54.33 -25.15
N PHE A 108 41.85 55.07 -26.06
CA PHE A 108 40.53 54.78 -26.61
C PHE A 108 40.58 53.99 -27.92
N ASN A 109 41.77 53.76 -28.49
CA ASN A 109 41.88 53.00 -29.71
C ASN A 109 41.63 51.51 -29.45
N VAL A 110 40.92 50.86 -30.37
CA VAL A 110 40.60 49.44 -30.30
C VAL A 110 41.78 48.64 -30.81
N ILE A 111 42.35 47.79 -29.95
CA ILE A 111 43.49 46.95 -30.24
C ILE A 111 43.15 45.46 -30.09
N PRO A 112 43.77 44.58 -30.90
CA PRO A 112 43.68 43.15 -30.66
C PRO A 112 44.48 42.78 -29.40
N CYS A 113 44.01 41.76 -28.69
CA CYS A 113 44.72 41.19 -27.55
C CYS A 113 46.13 40.67 -27.93
N PRO A 114 47.20 40.97 -27.17
CA PRO A 114 48.56 40.46 -27.41
C PRO A 114 48.66 38.94 -27.39
N ASN A 115 47.84 38.27 -26.56
CA ASN A 115 47.76 36.80 -26.50
C ASN A 115 46.95 36.19 -27.66
N ARG A 116 46.54 37.01 -28.64
CA ARG A 116 45.76 36.60 -29.82
C ARG A 116 44.50 35.80 -29.43
N CYS A 117 43.77 36.30 -28.43
CA CYS A 117 42.39 35.89 -28.21
C CYS A 117 41.48 36.55 -29.27
N SER A 118 40.24 36.10 -29.39
CA SER A 118 39.31 36.60 -30.42
C SER A 118 38.75 38.01 -30.13
N THR A 119 39.03 38.56 -28.95
CA THR A 119 38.46 39.83 -28.49
C THR A 119 39.27 41.04 -28.96
N LYS A 120 38.56 42.03 -29.51
CA LYS A 120 39.09 43.38 -29.74
C LYS A 120 38.60 44.27 -28.60
N LEU A 121 39.51 45.02 -28.00
CA LEU A 121 39.22 45.79 -26.79
C LEU A 121 39.85 47.18 -26.85
N ILE A 122 39.29 48.09 -26.06
CA ILE A 122 39.84 49.42 -25.88
C ILE A 122 41.16 49.29 -25.10
N ARG A 123 42.21 49.99 -25.53
CA ARG A 123 43.55 49.87 -24.93
C ARG A 123 43.57 50.07 -23.41
N ARG A 124 42.76 50.99 -22.87
CA ARG A 124 42.66 51.23 -21.42
C ARG A 124 42.24 49.98 -20.64
N ASP A 125 41.39 49.14 -21.23
CA ASP A 125 40.79 47.97 -20.56
C ASP A 125 41.67 46.71 -20.75
N LEU A 126 42.79 46.83 -21.49
CA LEU A 126 43.73 45.74 -21.72
C LEU A 126 44.33 45.13 -20.44
N PRO A 127 44.74 45.91 -19.41
CA PRO A 127 45.28 45.34 -18.18
C PRO A 127 44.28 44.43 -17.46
N GLU A 128 43.02 44.87 -17.34
CA GLU A 128 41.95 44.10 -16.70
C GLU A 128 41.65 42.81 -17.49
N HIS A 129 41.54 42.92 -18.82
CA HIS A 129 41.38 41.76 -19.69
C HIS A 129 42.54 40.77 -19.56
N MET A 130 43.80 41.22 -19.47
CA MET A 130 44.96 40.33 -19.31
C MET A 130 44.99 39.62 -17.95
N GLN A 131 44.45 40.26 -16.92
CA GLN A 131 44.48 39.74 -15.55
C GLN A 131 43.36 38.73 -15.29
N HIS A 132 42.15 38.99 -15.78
CA HIS A 132 40.96 38.22 -15.39
C HIS A 132 40.22 37.58 -16.57
N ASP A 133 40.07 38.28 -17.70
CA ASP A 133 39.11 37.85 -18.72
C ASP A 133 39.73 37.05 -19.88
N CYS A 134 41.02 37.22 -20.15
CA CYS A 134 41.65 36.64 -21.32
C CYS A 134 41.73 35.11 -21.17
N PRO A 135 41.09 34.31 -22.06
CA PRO A 135 41.14 32.85 -21.97
C PRO A 135 42.55 32.29 -22.15
N LYS A 136 43.41 33.05 -22.86
CA LYS A 136 44.81 32.72 -23.12
C LYS A 136 45.79 33.40 -22.15
N ARG A 137 45.31 33.95 -21.02
CA ARG A 137 46.18 34.49 -19.97
C ARG A 137 47.03 33.36 -19.39
N LYS A 138 48.24 33.66 -18.92
CA LYS A 138 49.10 32.67 -18.26
C LYS A 138 48.84 32.69 -16.77
N VAL A 139 48.41 31.56 -16.21
CA VAL A 139 48.14 31.40 -14.77
C VAL A 139 49.01 30.27 -14.23
N ARG A 140 49.71 30.51 -13.13
CA ARG A 140 50.49 29.48 -12.44
C ARG A 140 49.67 28.92 -11.28
N CYS A 141 49.52 27.61 -11.20
CA CYS A 141 48.86 26.98 -10.07
C CYS A 141 49.72 27.05 -8.80
N GLU A 142 49.16 27.53 -7.69
CA GLU A 142 49.86 27.65 -6.40
C GLU A 142 50.18 26.30 -5.76
N PHE A 143 49.44 25.24 -6.13
CA PHE A 143 49.60 23.91 -5.56
C PHE A 143 50.60 23.06 -6.34
N CYS A 144 50.47 22.99 -7.69
CA CYS A 144 51.34 22.15 -8.52
C CYS A 144 52.45 22.90 -9.27
N GLY A 145 52.47 24.24 -9.21
CA GLY A 145 53.48 25.07 -9.85
C GLY A 145 53.47 25.07 -11.39
N THR A 146 52.52 24.38 -12.02
CA THR A 146 52.41 24.29 -13.49
C THR A 146 51.74 25.53 -14.06
N ASP A 147 52.19 25.98 -15.23
CA ASP A 147 51.65 27.11 -15.96
C ASP A 147 50.53 26.65 -16.91
N PHE A 148 49.37 27.32 -16.86
CA PHE A 148 48.17 27.04 -17.64
C PHE A 148 47.72 28.27 -18.43
N THR A 149 46.91 28.05 -19.47
CA THR A 149 46.05 29.10 -20.03
C THR A 149 44.89 29.39 -19.07
N GLY A 150 44.26 30.56 -19.16
CA GLY A 150 43.08 30.92 -18.37
C GLY A 150 41.97 29.87 -18.46
N GLU A 151 41.62 29.42 -19.66
CA GLU A 151 40.60 28.38 -19.88
C GLU A 151 40.98 27.03 -19.22
N ALA A 152 42.24 26.60 -19.39
CA ALA A 152 42.70 25.33 -18.83
C ALA A 152 42.85 25.40 -17.30
N TYR A 153 43.13 26.59 -16.76
CA TYR A 153 43.20 26.79 -15.32
C TYR A 153 41.81 26.72 -14.67
N GLU A 154 40.77 27.24 -15.32
CA GLU A 154 39.39 27.13 -14.85
C GLU A 154 38.94 25.66 -14.75
N GLU A 155 39.34 24.81 -15.70
CA GLU A 155 39.11 23.35 -15.62
C GLU A 155 39.99 22.65 -14.56
N HIS A 156 41.21 23.16 -14.34
CA HIS A 156 42.13 22.64 -13.33
C HIS A 156 41.74 23.02 -11.90
N GLN A 157 41.06 24.15 -11.72
CA GLN A 157 40.67 24.69 -10.42
C GLN A 157 39.76 23.70 -9.68
N GLY A 158 40.13 23.35 -8.45
CA GLY A 158 39.41 22.33 -7.67
C GLY A 158 39.68 20.87 -8.10
N CYS A 159 40.52 20.64 -9.11
CA CYS A 159 40.94 19.31 -9.57
C CYS A 159 42.44 19.05 -9.37
N CYS A 160 43.18 20.00 -8.80
CA CYS A 160 44.63 19.90 -8.68
C CYS A 160 45.06 18.68 -7.84
N PRO A 161 45.88 17.75 -8.38
CA PRO A 161 46.30 16.55 -7.66
C PRO A 161 47.14 16.81 -6.40
N GLN A 162 47.80 17.97 -6.34
CA GLN A 162 48.68 18.38 -5.24
C GLN A 162 47.99 19.25 -4.18
N GLU A 163 46.76 19.71 -4.46
CA GLU A 163 45.96 20.45 -3.47
C GLU A 163 45.67 19.56 -2.26
N SER A 164 45.81 20.14 -1.06
CA SER A 164 45.53 19.45 0.19
C SER A 164 44.07 19.63 0.58
N VAL A 165 43.30 18.53 0.59
CA VAL A 165 41.86 18.51 0.83
C VAL A 165 41.52 17.61 2.02
N TYR A 166 40.36 17.87 2.62
CA TYR A 166 39.80 17.02 3.66
C TYR A 166 39.12 15.78 3.04
N CYS A 167 39.15 14.67 3.77
CA CYS A 167 38.44 13.47 3.38
C CYS A 167 36.92 13.71 3.30
N GLU A 168 36.31 13.30 2.18
CA GLU A 168 34.87 13.41 1.93
C GLU A 168 34.01 12.65 2.96
N ASN A 169 34.54 11.55 3.50
CA ASN A 169 33.90 10.77 4.55
C ASN A 169 33.98 11.42 5.94
N LYS A 170 34.44 12.68 6.02
CA LYS A 170 34.54 13.48 7.26
C LYS A 170 35.30 12.77 8.39
N CYS A 171 36.32 11.98 8.05
CA CYS A 171 37.15 11.29 9.04
C CYS A 171 38.15 12.21 9.76
N GLY A 172 38.25 13.48 9.35
CA GLY A 172 39.18 14.48 9.90
C GLY A 172 40.57 14.51 9.26
N ALA A 173 40.92 13.52 8.42
CA ALA A 173 42.21 13.49 7.74
C ALA A 173 42.30 14.52 6.60
N ARG A 174 43.49 15.13 6.44
CA ARG A 174 43.83 16.08 5.39
C ARG A 174 45.00 15.54 4.56
N MET A 175 44.86 15.47 3.24
CA MET A 175 45.85 14.85 2.35
C MET A 175 45.82 15.43 0.94
N MET A 176 46.80 15.08 0.09
CA MET A 176 46.80 15.49 -1.32
C MET A 176 45.65 14.82 -2.07
N ARG A 177 44.96 15.55 -2.96
CA ARG A 177 43.83 15.03 -3.75
C ARG A 177 44.17 13.72 -4.48
N ARG A 178 45.39 13.56 -4.99
CA ARG A 178 45.84 12.33 -5.68
C ARG A 178 45.77 11.05 -4.85
N VAL A 179 45.85 11.14 -3.52
CA VAL A 179 45.78 9.98 -2.61
C VAL A 179 44.41 9.82 -1.94
N LEU A 180 43.48 10.76 -2.20
CA LEU A 180 42.15 10.78 -1.57
C LEU A 180 41.35 9.51 -1.89
N SER A 181 41.42 9.01 -3.13
CA SER A 181 40.73 7.80 -3.57
C SER A 181 41.28 6.55 -2.89
N GLN A 182 42.60 6.42 -2.77
CA GLN A 182 43.23 5.31 -2.08
C GLN A 182 42.86 5.31 -0.60
N HIS A 183 42.90 6.48 0.04
CA HIS A 183 42.46 6.64 1.42
C HIS A 183 40.99 6.25 1.59
N SER A 184 40.08 6.77 0.76
CA SER A 184 38.64 6.53 0.91
C SER A 184 38.27 5.04 0.81
N LEU A 185 38.96 4.29 -0.05
CA LEU A 185 38.69 2.87 -0.29
C LEU A 185 39.36 1.93 0.71
N VAL A 186 40.60 2.20 1.12
CA VAL A 186 41.44 1.22 1.84
C VAL A 186 41.71 1.61 3.28
N GLU A 187 42.01 2.88 3.54
CA GLU A 187 42.56 3.32 4.83
C GLU A 187 41.52 4.03 5.72
N CYS A 188 40.52 4.66 5.11
CA CYS A 188 39.58 5.52 5.82
C CYS A 188 38.77 4.69 6.84
N PRO A 189 38.79 5.05 8.14
CA PRO A 189 37.99 4.35 9.16
C PRO A 189 36.49 4.58 8.96
N LYS A 190 36.13 5.67 8.29
CA LYS A 190 34.75 6.03 7.95
C LYS A 190 34.34 5.59 6.53
N ARG A 191 35.11 4.70 5.87
CA ARG A 191 34.72 4.12 4.57
C ARG A 191 33.44 3.31 4.68
N THR A 192 32.66 3.25 3.61
CA THR A 192 31.47 2.40 3.53
C THR A 192 31.84 1.01 2.98
N GLN A 193 31.23 -0.03 3.54
CA GLN A 193 31.33 -1.40 3.02
C GLN A 193 29.97 -2.09 3.07
N PRO A 194 29.63 -2.92 2.07
CA PRO A 194 28.42 -3.72 2.12
C PRO A 194 28.53 -4.82 3.17
N CYS A 195 27.46 -5.03 3.92
CA CYS A 195 27.36 -6.18 4.83
C CYS A 195 27.37 -7.48 4.00
N PRO A 196 28.24 -8.46 4.31
CA PRO A 196 28.36 -9.70 3.53
C PRO A 196 27.11 -10.60 3.60
N TYR A 197 26.15 -10.28 4.48
CA TYR A 197 24.93 -11.05 4.69
C TYR A 197 23.68 -10.39 4.12
N CYS A 198 23.56 -9.06 4.22
CA CYS A 198 22.36 -8.33 3.78
C CYS A 198 22.61 -7.33 2.64
N ASN A 199 23.86 -7.18 2.19
CA ASN A 199 24.32 -6.28 1.12
C ASN A 199 24.01 -4.78 1.32
N LYS A 200 23.47 -4.37 2.47
CA LYS A 200 23.30 -2.95 2.81
C LYS A 200 24.65 -2.31 3.16
N GLU A 201 24.83 -1.05 2.79
CA GLU A 201 26.06 -0.31 3.05
C GLU A 201 26.12 0.22 4.48
N PHE A 202 27.26 0.03 5.15
CA PHE A 202 27.52 0.53 6.50
C PHE A 202 28.91 1.14 6.58
N VAL A 203 29.11 2.06 7.53
CA VAL A 203 30.45 2.57 7.86
C VAL A 203 31.27 1.44 8.47
N PHE A 204 32.50 1.24 7.99
CA PHE A 204 33.43 0.18 8.39
C PHE A 204 33.59 0.07 9.91
N ASP A 205 33.72 1.20 10.60
CA ASP A 205 33.78 1.31 12.06
C ASP A 205 32.55 0.70 12.78
N THR A 206 31.38 0.75 12.14
CA THR A 206 30.10 0.32 12.73
C THR A 206 29.58 -1.03 12.21
N ILE A 207 30.17 -1.58 11.15
CA ILE A 207 29.64 -2.78 10.49
C ILE A 207 29.64 -4.01 11.41
N GLN A 208 30.61 -4.11 12.32
CA GLN A 208 30.65 -5.16 13.34
C GLN A 208 29.44 -5.09 14.28
N SER A 209 29.05 -3.89 14.72
CA SER A 209 27.86 -3.70 15.55
C SER A 209 26.57 -4.11 14.82
N HIS A 210 26.49 -3.82 13.51
CA HIS A 210 25.37 -4.26 12.68
C HIS A 210 25.28 -5.79 12.58
N GLN A 211 26.38 -6.54 12.51
CA GLN A 211 26.34 -8.01 12.42
C GLN A 211 25.57 -8.65 13.59
N TYR A 212 25.68 -8.08 14.80
CA TYR A 212 24.91 -8.52 15.97
C TYR A 212 23.39 -8.34 15.81
N GLN A 213 22.94 -7.46 14.92
CA GLN A 213 21.51 -7.17 14.67
C GLN A 213 21.04 -7.49 13.25
N CYS A 214 21.95 -7.89 12.37
CA CYS A 214 21.66 -8.18 10.97
C CYS A 214 20.63 -9.33 10.84
N PRO A 215 19.48 -9.12 10.16
CA PRO A 215 18.45 -10.15 9.99
C PRO A 215 18.93 -11.39 9.24
N ARG A 216 19.88 -11.19 8.31
CA ARG A 216 20.47 -12.23 7.46
C ARG A 216 21.69 -12.90 8.07
N PHE A 217 22.10 -12.50 9.27
CA PHE A 217 23.26 -13.09 9.94
C PHE A 217 22.99 -14.59 10.21
N PRO A 218 23.88 -15.50 9.78
CA PRO A 218 23.76 -16.92 10.07
C PRO A 218 23.91 -17.21 11.56
N THR A 219 22.93 -17.91 12.13
CA THR A 219 22.92 -18.32 13.53
C THR A 219 22.68 -19.83 13.64
N PRO A 220 23.32 -20.52 14.60
CA PRO A 220 23.03 -21.92 14.86
C PRO A 220 21.67 -22.07 15.54
N CYS A 221 20.99 -23.19 15.30
CA CYS A 221 19.75 -23.49 16.00
C CYS A 221 19.98 -23.65 17.52
N PRO A 222 19.24 -22.94 18.40
CA PRO A 222 19.33 -23.10 19.86
C PRO A 222 19.05 -24.53 20.35
N ASN A 223 18.23 -25.28 19.61
CA ASN A 223 17.92 -26.69 19.91
C ASN A 223 18.98 -27.67 19.37
N GLN A 224 20.10 -27.16 18.83
CA GLN A 224 21.22 -27.95 18.32
C GLN A 224 20.78 -29.06 17.35
N CYS A 225 19.88 -28.73 16.42
CA CYS A 225 19.29 -29.69 15.47
C CYS A 225 20.22 -30.14 14.34
N GLY A 226 21.51 -29.77 14.39
CA GLY A 226 22.51 -30.03 13.35
C GLY A 226 22.55 -28.99 12.23
N VAL A 227 21.54 -28.13 12.09
CA VAL A 227 21.57 -27.00 11.15
C VAL A 227 22.38 -25.85 11.75
N SER A 228 23.54 -25.57 11.16
CA SER A 228 24.51 -24.58 11.64
C SER A 228 24.31 -23.17 11.06
N SER A 229 23.54 -23.04 9.98
CA SER A 229 23.37 -21.77 9.24
C SER A 229 21.90 -21.49 8.98
N ILE A 230 21.26 -20.74 9.89
CA ILE A 230 19.89 -20.24 9.76
C ILE A 230 19.95 -18.73 9.83
N ALA A 231 19.38 -18.02 8.84
CA ALA A 231 19.26 -16.57 8.93
C ALA A 231 18.49 -16.19 10.19
N ARG A 232 18.97 -15.19 10.94
CA ARG A 232 18.36 -14.78 12.22
C ARG A 232 16.85 -14.53 12.10
N GLU A 233 16.37 -13.94 11.01
CA GLU A 233 14.94 -13.71 10.76
C GLU A 233 14.13 -15.01 10.57
N ASP A 234 14.74 -16.05 10.04
CA ASP A 234 14.12 -17.36 9.78
C ASP A 234 14.21 -18.32 10.97
N LEU A 235 14.86 -17.91 12.07
CA LEU A 235 15.06 -18.79 13.22
C LEU A 235 13.74 -19.21 13.87
N SER A 236 12.78 -18.28 13.97
CA SER A 236 11.47 -18.55 14.57
C SER A 236 10.64 -19.52 13.73
N SER A 237 10.61 -19.35 12.40
CA SER A 237 9.91 -20.26 11.48
C SER A 237 10.57 -21.63 11.48
N HIS A 238 11.91 -21.70 11.44
CA HIS A 238 12.66 -22.95 11.58
C HIS A 238 12.25 -23.73 12.84
N ILE A 239 12.27 -23.09 14.02
CA ILE A 239 11.95 -23.76 15.30
C ILE A 239 10.52 -24.34 15.29
N LYS A 240 9.57 -23.60 14.72
CA LYS A 240 8.15 -23.99 14.72
C LYS A 240 7.83 -25.09 13.71
N GLU A 241 8.38 -25.00 12.50
CA GLU A 241 7.89 -25.79 11.36
C GLU A 241 8.86 -26.92 10.99
N SER A 242 10.16 -26.66 11.03
CA SER A 242 11.19 -27.55 10.45
C SER A 242 12.13 -28.19 11.47
N CYS A 243 12.23 -27.66 12.69
CA CYS A 243 13.19 -28.12 13.68
C CYS A 243 12.79 -29.48 14.29
N ASN A 244 13.47 -30.54 13.87
CA ASN A 244 13.27 -31.89 14.38
C ASN A 244 13.64 -32.07 15.87
N SER A 245 14.51 -31.21 16.40
CA SER A 245 14.86 -31.20 17.82
C SER A 245 13.94 -30.32 18.68
N ALA A 246 12.94 -29.66 18.09
CA ALA A 246 12.03 -28.82 18.85
C ALA A 246 11.22 -29.66 19.84
N LEU A 247 11.11 -29.19 21.08
CA LEU A 247 10.35 -29.87 22.13
C LEU A 247 8.85 -29.63 21.92
N VAL A 248 8.13 -30.70 21.58
CA VAL A 248 6.69 -30.70 21.34
C VAL A 248 5.96 -31.54 22.39
N LEU A 249 4.70 -31.21 22.64
CA LEU A 249 3.82 -31.98 23.51
C LEU A 249 3.17 -33.12 22.71
N CYS A 250 2.85 -34.23 23.38
CA CYS A 250 2.13 -35.33 22.76
C CYS A 250 0.74 -34.86 22.26
N PRO A 251 0.30 -35.27 21.06
CA PRO A 251 -1.05 -34.98 20.53
C PRO A 251 -2.20 -35.41 21.47
N PHE A 252 -1.99 -36.41 22.32
CA PHE A 252 -2.97 -36.88 23.31
C PHE A 252 -2.93 -36.10 24.64
N LYS A 253 -2.35 -34.90 24.67
CA LYS A 253 -2.26 -34.06 25.87
C LYS A 253 -3.63 -33.80 26.49
N ASP A 254 -4.60 -33.41 25.67
CA ASP A 254 -5.94 -33.07 26.14
C ASP A 254 -6.70 -34.32 26.64
N SER A 255 -6.33 -35.50 26.13
CA SER A 255 -6.78 -36.80 26.64
C SER A 255 -6.07 -37.24 27.92
N GLY A 256 -5.00 -36.53 28.34
CA GLY A 256 -4.28 -36.74 29.60
C GLY A 256 -2.81 -37.13 29.48
N CYS A 257 -2.24 -37.25 28.28
CA CYS A 257 -0.82 -37.61 28.12
C CYS A 257 0.12 -36.44 28.48
N LYS A 258 1.06 -36.68 29.41
CA LYS A 258 2.00 -35.64 29.89
C LYS A 258 3.34 -35.62 29.15
N HIS A 259 3.50 -36.42 28.10
CA HIS A 259 4.78 -36.56 27.42
C HIS A 259 5.16 -35.29 26.65
N ARG A 260 6.42 -34.87 26.82
CA ARG A 260 7.07 -33.76 26.11
C ARG A 260 8.44 -34.23 25.66
N GLY A 261 8.76 -34.07 24.39
CA GLY A 261 10.02 -34.53 23.84
C GLY A 261 10.34 -33.93 22.46
N PRO A 262 11.54 -34.19 21.92
CA PRO A 262 11.92 -33.76 20.59
C PRO A 262 10.97 -34.31 19.51
N LYS A 263 10.60 -33.48 18.53
CA LYS A 263 9.71 -33.85 17.41
C LYS A 263 10.16 -35.13 16.70
N ILE A 264 11.47 -35.32 16.50
CA ILE A 264 12.04 -36.52 15.87
C ILE A 264 11.75 -37.82 16.64
N THR A 265 11.67 -37.74 17.97
CA THR A 265 11.38 -38.91 18.82
C THR A 265 9.89 -39.13 19.07
N MET A 266 9.02 -38.21 18.64
CA MET A 266 7.59 -38.27 18.93
C MET A 266 6.92 -39.49 18.28
N SER A 267 7.30 -39.85 17.05
CA SER A 267 6.77 -41.04 16.38
C SER A 267 7.00 -42.31 17.19
N ARG A 268 8.22 -42.48 17.74
CA ARG A 268 8.56 -43.60 18.60
C ARG A 268 7.72 -43.63 19.88
N HIS A 269 7.53 -42.48 20.55
CA HIS A 269 6.65 -42.39 21.72
C HIS A 269 5.21 -42.82 21.38
N LEU A 270 4.65 -42.35 20.26
CA LEU A 270 3.29 -42.67 19.83
C LEU A 270 3.11 -44.17 19.58
N GLU A 271 4.10 -44.83 18.98
CA GLU A 271 4.11 -46.28 18.74
C GLU A 271 4.20 -47.07 20.05
N GLU A 272 5.16 -46.72 20.92
CA GLU A 272 5.39 -47.42 22.19
C GLU A 272 4.23 -47.29 23.18
N THR A 273 3.52 -46.15 23.15
CA THR A 273 2.45 -45.83 24.11
C THR A 273 1.04 -45.95 23.51
N MET A 274 0.90 -46.50 22.31
CA MET A 274 -0.38 -46.62 21.60
C MET A 274 -1.50 -47.24 22.44
N ARG A 275 -1.20 -48.31 23.18
CA ARG A 275 -2.20 -48.98 24.06
C ARG A 275 -2.71 -48.06 25.17
N VAL A 276 -1.83 -47.23 25.73
CA VAL A 276 -2.19 -46.26 26.78
C VAL A 276 -3.02 -45.13 26.19
N HIS A 277 -2.66 -44.62 25.02
CA HIS A 277 -3.48 -43.60 24.35
C HIS A 277 -4.88 -44.13 23.98
N LEU A 278 -4.98 -45.37 23.50
CA LEU A 278 -6.27 -46.00 23.19
C LEU A 278 -7.13 -46.19 24.45
N SER A 279 -6.54 -46.59 25.59
CA SER A 279 -7.29 -46.73 26.85
C SER A 279 -7.75 -45.37 27.40
N MET A 280 -6.91 -44.33 27.28
CA MET A 280 -7.29 -42.95 27.60
C MET A 280 -8.46 -42.48 26.74
N MET A 281 -8.42 -42.71 25.41
CA MET A 281 -9.51 -42.36 24.51
C MET A 281 -10.80 -43.12 24.82
N SER A 282 -10.73 -44.41 25.09
CA SER A 282 -11.89 -45.22 25.50
C SER A 282 -12.53 -44.71 26.81
N SER A 283 -11.69 -44.34 27.77
CA SER A 283 -12.13 -43.76 29.04
C SER A 283 -12.79 -42.39 28.86
N LEU A 284 -12.22 -41.54 27.99
CA LEU A 284 -12.78 -40.23 27.66
C LEU A 284 -14.17 -40.38 27.00
N VAL A 285 -14.30 -41.26 26.01
CA VAL A 285 -15.58 -41.54 25.33
C VAL A 285 -16.63 -42.07 26.32
N SER A 286 -16.24 -42.96 27.23
CA SER A 286 -17.15 -43.50 28.24
C SER A 286 -17.65 -42.41 29.19
N ARG A 287 -16.77 -41.50 29.62
CA ARG A 287 -17.13 -40.35 30.47
C ARG A 287 -18.07 -39.38 29.74
N GLN A 288 -17.73 -39.01 28.51
CA GLN A 288 -18.57 -38.15 27.68
C GLN A 288 -19.97 -38.75 27.45
N ARG A 289 -20.06 -40.08 27.26
CA ARG A 289 -21.35 -40.77 27.16
C ARG A 289 -22.18 -40.66 28.45
N GLN A 290 -21.55 -40.78 29.62
CA GLN A 290 -22.23 -40.60 30.90
C GLN A 290 -22.73 -39.16 31.07
N GLU A 291 -21.90 -38.16 30.77
CA GLU A 291 -22.29 -36.74 30.83
C GLU A 291 -23.47 -36.44 29.89
N ILE A 292 -23.48 -36.99 28.68
CA ILE A 292 -24.60 -36.83 27.74
C ILE A 292 -25.89 -37.44 28.28
N LEU A 293 -25.82 -38.63 28.91
CA LEU A 293 -27.00 -39.27 29.51
C LEU A 293 -27.55 -38.44 30.68
N GLU A 294 -26.67 -37.90 31.51
CA GLU A 294 -27.05 -37.03 32.62
C GLU A 294 -27.70 -35.73 32.13
N LEU A 295 -27.10 -35.07 31.14
CA LEU A 295 -27.68 -33.87 30.52
C LEU A 295 -29.04 -34.15 29.89
N ARG A 296 -29.23 -35.30 29.23
CA ARG A 296 -30.54 -35.70 28.70
C ARG A 296 -31.58 -35.86 29.81
N LYS A 297 -31.20 -36.48 30.93
CA LYS A 297 -32.08 -36.61 32.11
C LYS A 297 -32.50 -35.24 32.63
N GLN A 298 -31.56 -34.31 32.78
CA GLN A 298 -31.85 -32.94 33.24
C GLN A 298 -32.73 -32.16 32.27
N VAL A 299 -32.54 -32.32 30.96
CA VAL A 299 -33.42 -31.70 29.94
C VAL A 299 -34.84 -32.27 30.01
N GLU A 300 -34.99 -33.58 30.24
CA GLU A 300 -36.31 -34.19 30.47
C GLU A 300 -36.99 -33.64 31.73
N GLU A 301 -36.24 -33.47 32.84
CA GLU A 301 -36.76 -32.86 34.07
C GLU A 301 -37.18 -31.39 33.86
N LEU A 302 -36.45 -30.65 33.02
CA LEU A 302 -36.76 -29.25 32.67
C LEU A 302 -37.89 -29.10 31.66
N SER A 303 -38.33 -30.17 30.99
CA SER A 303 -39.43 -30.14 30.01
C SER A 303 -40.83 -30.03 30.66
N VAL A 304 -40.90 -29.25 31.75
CA VAL A 304 -42.08 -28.99 32.56
C VAL A 304 -43.20 -28.41 31.71
N SER A 305 -44.35 -29.07 31.75
CA SER A 305 -45.59 -28.54 31.20
C SER A 305 -45.97 -27.27 31.96
N SER A 306 -46.43 -26.24 31.24
CA SER A 306 -46.95 -25.03 31.87
C SER A 306 -48.25 -25.38 32.58
N GLU A 307 -48.23 -25.44 33.92
CA GLU A 307 -49.42 -25.51 34.77
C GLU A 307 -50.43 -26.62 34.39
N GLY A 308 -49.94 -27.84 34.15
CA GLY A 308 -50.81 -28.98 33.80
C GLY A 308 -51.17 -29.08 32.33
N VAL A 309 -50.58 -28.27 31.45
CA VAL A 309 -50.89 -28.27 30.02
C VAL A 309 -49.69 -28.72 29.18
N LEU A 310 -49.82 -29.88 28.55
CA LEU A 310 -48.96 -30.31 27.45
C LEU A 310 -49.56 -29.86 26.11
N ILE A 311 -48.75 -29.23 25.25
CA ILE A 311 -49.05 -29.06 23.83
C ILE A 311 -48.05 -29.88 23.02
N TRP A 312 -48.51 -30.97 22.43
CA TRP A 312 -47.71 -31.88 21.63
C TRP A 312 -47.92 -31.63 20.13
N LYS A 313 -46.86 -31.16 19.47
CA LYS A 313 -46.82 -31.04 18.01
C LYS A 313 -46.41 -32.36 17.37
N ILE A 314 -47.26 -32.89 16.50
CA ILE A 314 -46.94 -34.04 15.65
C ILE A 314 -46.66 -33.52 14.25
N SER A 315 -45.38 -33.33 13.95
CA SER A 315 -44.90 -33.00 12.60
C SER A 315 -44.89 -34.22 11.68
N ASP A 316 -44.78 -33.96 10.37
CA ASP A 316 -44.80 -34.96 9.29
C ASP A 316 -46.07 -35.81 9.29
N TYR A 317 -47.21 -35.17 9.58
CA TYR A 317 -48.48 -35.86 9.79
C TYR A 317 -48.84 -36.80 8.64
N SER A 318 -48.73 -36.33 7.39
CA SER A 318 -49.06 -37.14 6.21
C SER A 318 -48.22 -38.41 6.10
N ARG A 319 -46.92 -38.34 6.39
CA ARG A 319 -46.01 -39.49 6.37
C ARG A 319 -46.35 -40.47 7.49
N LYS A 320 -46.54 -39.96 8.72
CA LYS A 320 -46.84 -40.80 9.88
C LYS A 320 -48.20 -41.50 9.78
N VAL A 321 -49.20 -40.85 9.16
CA VAL A 321 -50.48 -41.50 8.85
C VAL A 321 -50.29 -42.65 7.86
N GLN A 322 -49.49 -42.47 6.81
CA GLN A 322 -49.21 -43.54 5.86
C GLN A 322 -48.45 -44.70 6.52
N GLU A 323 -47.48 -44.40 7.37
CA GLU A 323 -46.78 -45.42 8.16
C GLU A 323 -47.74 -46.17 9.08
N ALA A 324 -48.67 -45.47 9.73
CA ALA A 324 -49.69 -46.09 10.59
C ALA A 324 -50.74 -46.92 9.84
N LYS A 325 -50.94 -46.69 8.54
CA LYS A 325 -51.78 -47.53 7.68
C LYS A 325 -51.09 -48.83 7.28
N VAL A 326 -49.79 -48.78 7.06
CA VAL A 326 -48.99 -49.95 6.68
C VAL A 326 -48.64 -50.80 7.89
N ARG A 327 -48.27 -50.14 9.00
CA ARG A 327 -47.93 -50.77 10.28
C ARG A 327 -49.16 -50.68 11.18
N GLY A 328 -49.96 -51.74 11.21
CA GLY A 328 -51.02 -51.88 12.22
C GLY A 328 -50.46 -51.66 13.63
N ASN A 329 -51.22 -51.00 14.51
CA ASN A 329 -50.82 -50.65 15.88
C ASN A 329 -49.62 -49.68 16.00
N TYR A 330 -49.38 -48.81 15.01
CA TYR A 330 -48.35 -47.76 15.11
C TYR A 330 -48.75 -46.66 16.10
N GLU A 331 -48.21 -46.73 17.32
CA GLU A 331 -48.40 -45.75 18.39
C GLU A 331 -47.33 -44.65 18.35
N SER A 332 -47.75 -43.38 18.33
CA SER A 332 -46.87 -42.22 18.51
C SER A 332 -46.94 -41.75 19.96
N PHE A 333 -45.81 -41.32 20.52
CA PHE A 333 -45.71 -40.87 21.92
C PHE A 333 -45.30 -39.41 22.01
N SER A 334 -45.89 -38.68 22.95
CA SER A 334 -45.39 -37.39 23.37
C SER A 334 -44.11 -37.56 24.22
N PRO A 335 -43.30 -36.50 24.37
CA PRO A 335 -42.39 -36.43 25.51
C PRO A 335 -43.16 -36.66 26.82
N PRO A 336 -42.59 -37.39 27.79
CA PRO A 336 -43.12 -37.43 29.15
C PRO A 336 -43.18 -36.02 29.74
N PHE A 337 -44.20 -35.73 30.55
CA PHE A 337 -44.33 -34.44 31.20
C PHE A 337 -44.88 -34.61 32.61
N TYR A 338 -44.47 -33.72 33.51
CA TYR A 338 -45.06 -33.63 34.83
C TYR A 338 -46.30 -32.74 34.79
N THR A 339 -47.35 -33.15 35.51
CA THR A 339 -48.59 -32.35 35.67
C THR A 339 -48.29 -30.99 36.29
N HIS A 340 -47.55 -30.95 37.38
CA HIS A 340 -47.06 -29.73 38.02
C HIS A 340 -45.68 -30.02 38.60
N LYS A 341 -45.02 -29.00 39.15
CA LYS A 341 -43.75 -29.20 39.86
C LYS A 341 -43.95 -30.23 40.97
N TYR A 342 -43.14 -31.29 40.97
CA TYR A 342 -43.25 -32.42 41.90
C TYR A 342 -44.51 -33.30 41.78
N GLY A 343 -45.26 -33.19 40.67
CA GLY A 343 -46.50 -33.91 40.44
C GLY A 343 -46.35 -35.28 39.76
N TYR A 344 -47.45 -35.80 39.22
CA TYR A 344 -47.47 -37.05 38.45
C TYR A 344 -46.76 -36.91 37.10
N LYS A 345 -46.00 -37.94 36.70
CA LYS A 345 -45.40 -38.06 35.36
C LYS A 345 -46.39 -38.75 34.41
N LEU A 346 -46.75 -38.07 33.33
CA LEU A 346 -47.71 -38.55 32.35
C LEU A 346 -47.07 -38.61 30.95
N GLN A 347 -47.65 -39.42 30.07
CA GLN A 347 -47.30 -39.44 28.65
C GLN A 347 -48.56 -39.64 27.81
N VAL A 348 -48.72 -38.80 26.79
CA VAL A 348 -49.80 -38.92 25.82
C VAL A 348 -49.32 -39.79 24.67
N SER A 349 -50.21 -40.63 24.16
CA SER A 349 -49.98 -41.37 22.93
C SER A 349 -51.14 -41.23 21.96
N ALA A 350 -50.85 -41.37 20.67
CA ALA A 350 -51.82 -41.23 19.60
C ALA A 350 -51.61 -42.27 18.51
N PHE A 351 -52.71 -42.86 18.04
CA PHE A 351 -52.75 -43.72 16.87
C PHE A 351 -53.39 -42.94 15.73
N LEU A 352 -52.54 -42.48 14.79
CA LEU A 352 -52.98 -41.60 13.71
C LEU A 352 -53.92 -42.26 12.71
N ASN A 353 -53.93 -43.59 12.66
CA ASN A 353 -54.86 -44.40 11.87
C ASN A 353 -55.79 -45.22 12.77
N GLY A 354 -55.98 -44.80 14.02
CA GLY A 354 -56.93 -45.39 14.95
C GLY A 354 -56.44 -46.66 15.63
N ASN A 355 -57.11 -47.02 16.71
CA ASN A 355 -56.88 -48.24 17.49
C ASN A 355 -58.20 -48.77 18.05
N GLY A 356 -58.32 -50.09 18.18
CA GLY A 356 -59.54 -50.76 18.65
C GLY A 356 -60.77 -50.38 17.83
N SER A 357 -61.83 -49.90 18.49
CA SER A 357 -63.09 -49.56 17.80
C SER A 357 -63.00 -48.41 16.79
N GLY A 358 -61.92 -47.63 16.78
CA GLY A 358 -61.68 -46.52 15.85
C GLY A 358 -60.67 -46.82 14.74
N GLU A 359 -60.15 -48.04 14.67
CA GLU A 359 -59.12 -48.45 13.72
C GLU A 359 -59.52 -48.16 12.27
N GLY A 360 -58.57 -47.62 11.50
CA GLY A 360 -58.70 -47.24 10.09
C GLY A 360 -59.54 -45.98 9.82
N SER A 361 -60.33 -45.51 10.79
CA SER A 361 -61.37 -44.49 10.55
C SER A 361 -61.26 -43.25 11.44
N TYR A 362 -60.56 -43.33 12.57
CA TYR A 362 -60.44 -42.25 13.55
C TYR A 362 -58.98 -42.03 13.95
N LEU A 363 -58.65 -40.83 14.43
CA LEU A 363 -57.52 -40.62 15.32
C LEU A 363 -57.91 -41.11 16.72
N SER A 364 -57.06 -41.92 17.34
CA SER A 364 -57.23 -42.34 18.74
C SER A 364 -56.19 -41.69 19.62
N VAL A 365 -56.56 -41.26 20.82
CA VAL A 365 -55.66 -40.62 21.79
C VAL A 365 -55.78 -41.26 23.15
N TYR A 366 -54.65 -41.46 23.83
CA TYR A 366 -54.55 -42.10 25.13
C TYR A 366 -53.57 -41.36 26.03
N ILE A 367 -53.72 -41.52 27.34
CA ILE A 367 -52.75 -41.04 28.33
C ILE A 367 -52.43 -42.18 29.29
N ARG A 368 -51.18 -42.22 29.71
CA ARG A 368 -50.67 -43.18 30.69
C ARG A 368 -49.91 -42.48 31.81
N VAL A 369 -49.96 -43.07 32.99
CA VAL A 369 -49.09 -42.69 34.10
C VAL A 369 -47.76 -43.44 33.98
N LEU A 370 -46.66 -42.70 34.07
CA LEU A 370 -45.31 -43.24 34.06
C LEU A 370 -44.71 -43.18 35.46
N PRO A 371 -43.73 -44.04 35.79
CA PRO A 371 -42.96 -43.91 37.03
C PRO A 371 -42.32 -42.51 37.13
N GLY A 372 -42.68 -41.77 38.17
CA GLY A 372 -42.16 -40.45 38.50
C GLY A 372 -41.26 -40.48 39.73
N GLU A 373 -40.37 -39.50 39.85
CA GLU A 373 -39.47 -39.40 41.01
C GLU A 373 -40.22 -39.07 42.32
N TYR A 374 -41.41 -38.47 42.19
CA TYR A 374 -42.22 -37.96 43.30
C TYR A 374 -43.39 -38.89 43.66
N ASP A 375 -43.50 -40.06 43.03
CA ASP A 375 -44.66 -40.97 43.18
C ASP A 375 -44.94 -41.37 44.64
N ASN A 376 -43.93 -41.36 45.52
CA ASN A 376 -44.10 -41.65 46.94
C ASN A 376 -44.70 -40.50 47.76
N LEU A 377 -44.74 -39.29 47.22
CA LEU A 377 -45.30 -38.10 47.85
C LEU A 377 -46.74 -37.79 47.40
N LEU A 378 -47.20 -38.49 46.35
CA LEU A 378 -48.47 -38.23 45.69
C LEU A 378 -49.59 -39.16 46.20
N GLU A 379 -50.82 -38.69 46.07
CA GLU A 379 -52.02 -39.50 46.34
C GLU A 379 -52.24 -40.52 45.22
N TRP A 380 -52.75 -41.71 45.55
CA TRP A 380 -53.05 -42.74 44.57
C TRP A 380 -54.41 -43.38 44.83
N PRO A 381 -55.17 -43.77 43.79
CA PRO A 381 -54.85 -43.68 42.36
C PRO A 381 -54.92 -42.25 41.79
N PHE A 382 -54.31 -42.02 40.62
CA PHE A 382 -54.36 -40.73 39.91
C PHE A 382 -55.80 -40.31 39.65
N SER A 383 -56.18 -39.09 40.07
CA SER A 383 -57.58 -38.64 40.14
C SER A 383 -57.85 -37.29 39.47
N TYR A 384 -56.83 -36.64 38.89
CA TYR A 384 -57.00 -35.32 38.28
C TYR A 384 -57.75 -35.40 36.96
N ARG A 385 -58.71 -34.50 36.75
CA ARG A 385 -59.50 -34.46 35.50
C ARG A 385 -58.56 -34.14 34.33
N VAL A 386 -58.67 -34.93 33.26
CA VAL A 386 -57.85 -34.78 32.05
C VAL A 386 -58.74 -34.37 30.89
N THR A 387 -58.29 -33.37 30.14
CA THR A 387 -58.94 -32.85 28.94
C THR A 387 -57.98 -32.99 27.75
N PHE A 388 -58.37 -33.76 26.74
CA PHE A 388 -57.69 -33.77 25.45
C PHE A 388 -58.33 -32.77 24.52
N SER A 389 -57.53 -32.00 23.79
CA SER A 389 -58.00 -31.14 22.71
C SER A 389 -57.13 -31.29 21.46
N LEU A 390 -57.75 -31.57 20.31
CA LEU A 390 -57.11 -31.33 19.01
C LEU A 390 -57.34 -29.86 18.64
N LEU A 391 -56.25 -29.12 18.47
CA LEU A 391 -56.32 -27.68 18.25
C LEU A 391 -56.62 -27.35 16.78
N ASP A 392 -57.61 -26.49 16.57
CA ASP A 392 -57.86 -25.83 15.28
C ASP A 392 -56.84 -24.70 15.11
N GLN A 393 -55.94 -24.80 14.12
CA GLN A 393 -54.81 -23.89 13.92
C GLN A 393 -55.20 -22.62 13.15
N SER A 394 -56.47 -22.20 13.29
CA SER A 394 -57.00 -20.95 12.73
C SER A 394 -56.53 -19.75 13.54
N ASP A 395 -56.34 -18.60 12.89
CA ASP A 395 -55.96 -17.36 13.58
C ASP A 395 -57.09 -16.92 14.55
N PRO A 396 -56.84 -16.89 15.87
CA PRO A 396 -57.87 -16.54 16.85
C PRO A 396 -58.42 -15.12 16.70
N SER A 397 -57.68 -14.21 16.07
CA SER A 397 -58.10 -12.83 15.83
C SER A 397 -59.11 -12.70 14.68
N LEU A 398 -59.07 -13.64 13.73
CA LEU A 398 -59.91 -13.62 12.52
C LEU A 398 -61.15 -14.51 12.66
N SER A 399 -61.02 -15.63 13.38
CA SER A 399 -62.11 -16.58 13.58
C SER A 399 -61.89 -17.38 14.86
N LYS A 400 -62.96 -17.65 15.61
CA LYS A 400 -62.87 -18.47 16.82
C LYS A 400 -62.45 -19.91 16.45
N PRO A 401 -61.28 -20.40 16.91
CA PRO A 401 -60.87 -21.78 16.68
C PRO A 401 -61.86 -22.75 17.32
N GLN A 402 -62.23 -23.81 16.59
CA GLN A 402 -63.12 -24.86 17.13
C GLN A 402 -62.32 -26.11 17.42
N ASN A 403 -61.75 -26.18 18.62
CA ASN A 403 -61.00 -27.35 19.06
C ASN A 403 -61.94 -28.53 19.31
N ILE A 404 -61.55 -29.73 18.88
CA ILE A 404 -62.24 -30.97 19.29
C ILE A 404 -61.73 -31.34 20.66
N THR A 405 -62.63 -31.48 21.64
CA THR A 405 -62.25 -31.68 23.04
C THR A 405 -63.02 -32.82 23.65
N GLU A 406 -62.31 -33.69 24.37
CA GLU A 406 -62.89 -34.76 25.19
C GLU A 406 -62.31 -34.68 26.59
N THR A 407 -63.16 -34.90 27.60
CA THR A 407 -62.80 -34.75 29.01
C THR A 407 -63.25 -35.95 29.80
N PHE A 408 -62.39 -36.45 30.69
CA PHE A 408 -62.74 -37.54 31.60
C PHE A 408 -62.18 -37.33 33.00
N ASN A 409 -62.87 -37.94 33.95
CA ASN A 409 -62.38 -38.15 35.31
C ASN A 409 -61.76 -39.55 35.36
N PRO A 410 -60.47 -39.69 35.76
CA PRO A 410 -59.81 -41.00 35.85
C PRO A 410 -60.60 -42.00 36.70
N ASP A 411 -60.86 -43.19 36.17
CA ASP A 411 -61.51 -44.27 36.92
C ASP A 411 -60.52 -44.90 37.92
N PRO A 412 -60.81 -44.88 39.24
CA PRO A 412 -59.92 -45.42 40.26
C PRO A 412 -59.72 -46.93 40.16
N ASN A 413 -60.50 -47.67 39.38
CA ASN A 413 -60.31 -49.10 39.14
C ASN A 413 -59.41 -49.39 37.93
N TRP A 414 -59.10 -48.37 37.12
CA TRP A 414 -58.28 -48.54 35.94
C TRP A 414 -56.81 -48.77 36.35
N LYS A 415 -56.23 -49.89 35.90
CA LYS A 415 -54.87 -50.32 36.30
C LYS A 415 -53.78 -49.30 35.95
N ASN A 416 -53.99 -48.48 34.92
CA ASN A 416 -53.00 -47.49 34.46
C ASN A 416 -52.95 -46.25 35.37
N PHE A 417 -53.99 -46.00 36.17
CA PHE A 417 -54.02 -44.89 37.14
C PHE A 417 -53.56 -45.29 38.55
N GLN A 418 -53.24 -46.56 38.77
CA GLN A 418 -52.65 -47.03 40.02
C GLN A 418 -51.19 -46.60 40.13
N LYS A 419 -50.68 -46.56 41.37
CA LYS A 419 -49.27 -46.28 41.64
C LYS A 419 -48.37 -47.22 40.83
N PRO A 420 -47.44 -46.70 40.00
CA PRO A 420 -46.45 -47.53 39.33
C PRO A 420 -45.62 -48.31 40.36
N GLY A 421 -45.58 -49.64 40.22
CA GLY A 421 -44.74 -50.49 41.06
C GLY A 421 -43.27 -50.41 40.63
N GLY A 422 -42.33 -50.49 41.59
CA GLY A 422 -40.88 -50.39 41.36
C GLY A 422 -40.24 -51.47 40.47
N SER A 423 -41.04 -52.40 39.94
CA SER A 423 -40.62 -53.45 39.00
C SER A 423 -41.30 -53.35 37.62
N ARG A 424 -41.92 -52.21 37.28
CA ARG A 424 -42.33 -51.95 35.89
C ARG A 424 -41.14 -51.38 35.14
N ASN A 425 -40.38 -52.25 34.47
CA ASN A 425 -39.57 -51.83 33.35
C ASN A 425 -40.47 -51.07 32.36
N SER A 426 -39.96 -49.99 31.78
CA SER A 426 -40.60 -49.06 30.84
C SER A 426 -41.13 -49.71 29.52
N LEU A 427 -41.34 -51.03 29.50
CA LEU A 427 -41.49 -51.86 28.31
C LEU A 427 -42.48 -53.02 28.49
N ASP A 428 -43.38 -52.97 29.48
CA ASP A 428 -44.61 -53.77 29.36
C ASP A 428 -45.53 -53.04 28.36
N GLU A 429 -45.18 -53.15 27.08
CA GLU A 429 -45.85 -52.57 25.89
C GLU A 429 -47.34 -52.94 25.80
N SER A 430 -47.83 -53.84 26.67
CA SER A 430 -49.15 -54.46 26.60
C SER A 430 -50.26 -53.70 27.31
N THR A 431 -49.96 -52.67 28.11
CA THR A 431 -51.01 -51.91 28.82
C THR A 431 -51.28 -50.55 28.16
N LEU A 432 -52.22 -50.57 27.23
CA LEU A 432 -52.79 -49.37 26.62
C LEU A 432 -53.26 -48.39 27.73
N GLY A 433 -52.94 -47.11 27.56
CA GLY A 433 -53.43 -46.04 28.44
C GLY A 433 -54.95 -45.90 28.39
N PHE A 434 -55.53 -45.07 29.26
CA PHE A 434 -56.94 -44.69 29.13
C PHE A 434 -57.09 -43.60 28.07
N GLY A 435 -58.16 -43.65 27.28
CA GLY A 435 -58.37 -42.66 26.24
C GLY A 435 -59.55 -42.94 25.34
N TYR A 436 -59.55 -42.26 24.19
CA TYR A 436 -60.66 -42.22 23.25
C TYR A 436 -60.25 -42.90 21.95
N PRO A 437 -60.74 -44.13 21.67
CA PRO A 437 -60.47 -44.81 20.41
C PRO A 437 -61.08 -44.06 19.21
N LYS A 438 -62.18 -43.33 19.41
CA LYS A 438 -62.87 -42.54 18.37
C LYS A 438 -62.83 -41.05 18.69
N PHE A 439 -61.64 -40.46 18.78
CA PHE A 439 -61.50 -39.05 19.19
C PHE A 439 -61.95 -38.07 18.11
N ILE A 440 -61.51 -38.28 16.86
CA ILE A 440 -61.98 -37.52 15.69
C ILE A 440 -61.88 -38.40 14.44
N SER A 441 -62.88 -38.33 13.56
CA SER A 441 -62.85 -39.13 12.33
C SER A 441 -61.81 -38.61 11.33
N ASN A 442 -61.32 -39.49 10.47
CA ASN A 442 -60.40 -39.15 9.38
C ASN A 442 -61.01 -38.17 8.36
N GLU A 443 -62.34 -38.06 8.33
CA GLU A 443 -63.08 -37.08 7.53
C GLU A 443 -63.13 -35.73 8.24
N ASP A 444 -63.50 -35.70 9.53
CA ASP A 444 -63.67 -34.48 10.32
C ASP A 444 -62.35 -33.74 10.55
N ILE A 445 -61.25 -34.47 10.72
CA ILE A 445 -59.91 -33.89 10.90
C ILE A 445 -59.47 -33.06 9.67
N ARG A 446 -60.09 -33.28 8.51
CA ARG A 446 -59.82 -32.55 7.26
C ARG A 446 -60.75 -31.36 7.03
N LYS A 447 -61.81 -31.20 7.81
CA LYS A 447 -62.85 -30.16 7.58
C LYS A 447 -62.39 -28.75 7.96
N ARG A 448 -61.42 -28.61 8.87
CA ARG A 448 -60.89 -27.33 9.37
C ARG A 448 -59.36 -27.35 9.40
N ASN A 449 -58.75 -26.34 10.00
CA ASN A 449 -57.29 -26.21 10.12
C ASN A 449 -56.70 -27.08 11.25
N TYR A 450 -57.25 -28.27 11.49
CA TYR A 450 -56.67 -29.21 12.46
C TYR A 450 -55.32 -29.74 11.96
N VAL A 451 -55.21 -30.01 10.66
CA VAL A 451 -53.96 -30.32 9.96
C VAL A 451 -53.55 -29.07 9.17
N ARG A 452 -52.44 -28.44 9.57
CA ARG A 452 -51.86 -27.28 8.89
C ARG A 452 -50.34 -27.43 8.86
N ASP A 453 -49.72 -27.03 7.76
CA ASP A 453 -48.26 -27.15 7.56
C ASP A 453 -47.72 -28.56 7.86
N ASN A 454 -48.47 -29.58 7.43
CA ASN A 454 -48.18 -30.99 7.66
C ASN A 454 -47.97 -31.37 9.14
N ALA A 455 -48.67 -30.69 10.05
CA ALA A 455 -48.63 -30.95 11.48
C ALA A 455 -50.01 -30.86 12.14
N ILE A 456 -50.16 -31.57 13.25
CA ILE A 456 -51.30 -31.44 14.18
C ILE A 456 -50.80 -31.09 15.58
N PHE A 457 -51.64 -30.45 16.39
CA PHE A 457 -51.34 -30.14 17.78
C PHE A 457 -52.36 -30.79 18.71
N LEU A 458 -51.89 -31.74 19.51
CA LEU A 458 -52.67 -32.36 20.58
C LEU A 458 -52.34 -31.70 21.90
N ARG A 459 -53.35 -31.15 22.56
CA ARG A 459 -53.24 -30.59 23.89
C ARG A 459 -53.79 -31.58 24.91
N ALA A 460 -53.06 -31.84 25.97
CA ALA A 460 -53.56 -32.54 27.16
C ALA A 460 -53.47 -31.59 28.35
N SER A 461 -54.61 -31.27 28.95
CA SER A 461 -54.70 -30.40 30.12
C SER A 461 -55.17 -31.20 31.32
N VAL A 462 -54.46 -31.07 32.43
CA VAL A 462 -54.78 -31.74 33.70
C VAL A 462 -55.21 -30.69 34.70
N GLU A 463 -56.43 -30.81 35.22
CA GLU A 463 -56.95 -29.90 36.25
C GLU A 463 -56.28 -30.20 37.59
N ILE A 464 -55.34 -29.33 37.98
CA ILE A 464 -54.61 -29.46 39.24
C ILE A 464 -55.41 -28.75 40.35
N PRO A 465 -55.67 -29.38 41.51
CA PRO A 465 -56.35 -28.74 42.62
C PRO A 465 -55.60 -27.49 43.13
N GLN A 466 -56.32 -26.38 43.30
CA GLN A 466 -55.75 -25.08 43.71
C GLN A 466 -54.97 -25.12 45.04
N LYS A 467 -55.30 -26.05 45.95
CA LYS A 467 -54.59 -26.24 47.23
C LYS A 467 -53.14 -26.72 47.09
N ILE A 468 -52.75 -27.25 45.93
CA ILE A 468 -51.44 -27.84 45.66
C ILE A 468 -50.52 -26.83 44.93
N ILE A 469 -51.09 -25.78 44.36
CA ILE A 469 -50.39 -24.74 43.59
C ILE A 469 -49.94 -23.57 44.49
N ALA A 470 -50.45 -23.50 45.72
CA ALA A 470 -50.23 -22.43 46.70
C ALA A 470 -48.92 -22.55 47.49
#